data_AF-A0A7C9BL93-F1
#
_entry.id   AF-A0A7C9BL93-F1
#
_cell.length_a   1.000
_cell.length_b   1.000
_cell.length_c   1.000
_cell.angle_alpha   90.00
_cell.angle_beta   90.00
_cell.angle_gamma   90.00
#
_symmetry.space_group_name_H-M   'P 1'
#
loop_
_entity.id
_entity.type
_entity.pdbx_description
1 polymer ?
#
loop_
_entity_poly.entity_id
_entity_poly.type
_entity_poly.pdbx_seq_one_letter_code
_entity_poly.pdbx_strand_id
1 'polypeptide(L)'
;MKIKRPDFILEAEKKLKVIWDLLKKTDAVRFRLTVKLYREDRREPIVITMEGTRAEKGKWNVQAPLNKRTGPIESGSELQEKLKAIEASVRDYISRHSLDEEWRDWSSALNEVMSSGRSTDDLEYRSQIPVQAIAGHGYDAHFFAPVMAMAYVIEGTEALTRNDLEQASRSVERGMYWSRDEMLISDPRNRFVGRARTGGGGKAARYKEVKEKVAELLRELRPEGWDTSTQAVDVVADKLTREHPAFVEERGLQTGNLSRTIKGWLKKAPDKFPHLIKPKE
;
A
#
# COMPACT_ATOMS: atom_id res chain seq x y z
N MET A 1 -15.22 23.01 4.00
CA MET A 1 -16.49 22.27 4.07
C MET A 1 -16.18 20.84 4.47
N LYS A 2 -16.63 20.34 5.64
CA LYS A 2 -16.37 18.95 6.04
C LYS A 2 -17.32 18.05 5.27
N ILE A 3 -16.78 17.16 4.43
CA ILE A 3 -17.57 16.15 3.72
C ILE A 3 -18.19 15.23 4.78
N LYS A 4 -19.52 15.30 4.93
CA LYS A 4 -20.27 14.40 5.81
C LYS A 4 -20.27 13.01 5.18
N ARG A 5 -19.90 11.98 5.96
CA ARG A 5 -20.02 10.59 5.51
C ARG A 5 -21.50 10.28 5.23
N PRO A 6 -21.83 9.61 4.12
CA PRO A 6 -23.19 9.17 3.84
C PRO A 6 -23.76 8.28 4.96
N ASP A 7 -25.04 8.47 5.29
CA ASP A 7 -25.69 7.76 6.41
C ASP A 7 -25.72 6.23 6.23
N PHE A 8 -25.77 5.75 4.98
CA PHE A 8 -25.74 4.31 4.69
C PHE A 8 -24.41 3.66 5.13
N ILE A 9 -23.29 4.38 5.10
CA ILE A 9 -21.99 3.87 5.54
C ILE A 9 -22.01 3.69 7.06
N LEU A 10 -22.55 4.68 7.78
CA LEU A 10 -22.67 4.64 9.24
C LEU A 10 -23.57 3.49 9.69
N GLU A 11 -24.66 3.22 8.97
CA GLU A 11 -25.56 2.12 9.31
C GLU A 11 -24.95 0.75 8.97
N ALA A 12 -24.24 0.64 7.84
CA ALA A 12 -23.51 -0.57 7.47
C ALA A 12 -22.43 -0.93 8.50
N GLU A 13 -21.65 0.05 8.98
CA GLU A 13 -20.65 -0.14 10.03
C GLU A 13 -21.26 -0.70 11.33
N LYS A 14 -22.43 -0.18 11.75
CA LYS A 14 -23.14 -0.72 12.93
C LYS A 14 -23.55 -2.17 12.75
N LYS A 15 -24.10 -2.53 11.58
CA LYS A 15 -24.55 -3.91 11.30
C LYS A 15 -23.36 -4.87 11.23
N LEU A 16 -22.25 -4.46 10.63
CA LEU A 16 -21.00 -5.23 10.61
C LEU A 16 -20.46 -5.46 12.02
N LYS A 17 -20.54 -4.45 12.90
CA LYS A 17 -20.14 -4.61 14.31
C LYS A 17 -20.97 -5.68 15.04
N VAL A 18 -22.29 -5.69 14.83
CA VAL A 18 -23.17 -6.72 15.42
C VAL A 18 -22.80 -8.12 14.94
N ILE A 19 -22.56 -8.28 13.63
CA ILE A 19 -22.11 -9.55 13.05
C ILE A 19 -20.79 -9.97 13.68
N TRP A 20 -19.83 -9.05 13.78
CA TRP A 20 -18.52 -9.30 14.38
C TRP A 20 -18.62 -9.74 15.84
N ASP A 21 -19.46 -9.10 16.64
CA ASP A 21 -19.64 -9.45 18.05
C ASP A 21 -20.33 -10.82 18.22
N LEU A 22 -21.22 -11.22 17.31
CA LEU A 22 -21.77 -12.58 17.27
C LEU A 22 -20.69 -13.63 16.95
N LEU A 23 -19.79 -13.34 16.01
CA LEU A 23 -18.70 -14.24 15.62
C LEU A 23 -17.62 -14.41 16.70
N LYS A 24 -17.56 -13.53 17.70
CA LYS A 24 -16.65 -13.68 18.85
C LYS A 24 -17.15 -14.68 19.89
N LYS A 25 -18.47 -14.91 19.97
CA LYS A 25 -19.04 -15.80 20.98
C LYS A 25 -18.53 -17.22 20.79
N THR A 26 -18.12 -17.89 21.87
CA THR A 26 -17.45 -19.21 21.83
C THR A 26 -18.36 -20.36 21.40
N ASP A 27 -19.68 -20.19 21.51
CA ASP A 27 -20.73 -21.12 21.11
C ASP A 27 -21.03 -21.08 19.59
N ALA A 28 -20.65 -20.02 18.89
CA ALA A 28 -20.75 -19.96 17.44
C ALA A 28 -19.72 -20.91 16.80
N VAL A 29 -20.20 -21.97 16.14
CA VAL A 29 -19.36 -22.99 15.46
C VAL A 29 -19.37 -22.87 13.94
N ARG A 30 -20.38 -22.21 13.36
CA ARG A 30 -20.52 -21.96 11.92
C ARG A 30 -21.22 -20.63 11.67
N PHE A 31 -20.87 -19.95 10.57
CA PHE A 31 -21.62 -18.81 10.07
C PHE A 31 -21.80 -18.86 8.55
N ARG A 32 -22.83 -18.16 8.07
CA ARG A 32 -23.05 -17.81 6.66
C ARG A 32 -23.49 -16.35 6.60
N LEU A 33 -22.72 -15.50 5.90
CA LEU A 33 -23.04 -14.10 5.65
C LEU A 33 -23.33 -13.92 4.16
N THR A 34 -24.50 -13.37 3.83
CA THR A 34 -24.86 -13.07 2.44
C THR A 34 -25.10 -11.58 2.28
N VAL A 35 -24.35 -10.93 1.39
CA VAL A 35 -24.51 -9.53 1.00
C VAL A 35 -25.15 -9.48 -0.38
N LYS A 36 -26.24 -8.73 -0.52
CA LYS A 36 -26.91 -8.48 -1.81
C LYS A 36 -26.76 -7.02 -2.16
N LEU A 37 -26.07 -6.72 -3.25
CA LEU A 37 -25.88 -5.38 -3.78
C LEU A 37 -26.79 -5.17 -4.99
N TYR A 38 -27.76 -4.27 -4.85
CA TYR A 38 -28.65 -3.83 -5.92
C TYR A 38 -28.03 -2.61 -6.61
N ARG A 39 -28.03 -2.58 -7.94
CA ARG A 39 -27.57 -1.45 -8.75
C ARG A 39 -28.68 -1.02 -9.69
N GLU A 40 -28.78 0.28 -9.97
CA GLU A 40 -29.83 0.84 -10.83
C GLU A 40 -29.84 0.22 -12.24
N ASP A 41 -28.68 -0.19 -12.76
CA ASP A 41 -28.48 -0.72 -14.10
C ASP A 41 -28.61 -2.26 -14.20
N ARG A 42 -28.88 -2.97 -13.10
CA ARG A 42 -28.98 -4.44 -13.08
C ARG A 42 -30.28 -4.94 -12.48
N ARG A 43 -31.00 -5.79 -13.25
CA ARG A 43 -32.20 -6.49 -12.78
C ARG A 43 -31.95 -7.45 -11.62
N GLU A 44 -30.77 -8.07 -11.57
CA GLU A 44 -30.41 -9.02 -10.52
C GLU A 44 -29.33 -8.48 -9.58
N PRO A 45 -29.47 -8.66 -8.25
CA PRO A 45 -28.48 -8.22 -7.30
C PRO A 45 -27.18 -9.02 -7.39
N ILE A 46 -26.06 -8.34 -7.15
CA ILE A 46 -24.78 -9.00 -6.90
C ILE A 46 -24.85 -9.61 -5.49
N VAL A 47 -24.89 -10.93 -5.42
CA VAL A 47 -24.88 -11.71 -4.18
C VAL A 47 -23.46 -12.18 -3.89
N ILE A 48 -22.96 -11.88 -2.70
CA ILE A 48 -21.68 -12.37 -2.19
C ILE A 48 -22.01 -13.17 -0.93
N THR A 49 -21.58 -14.43 -0.87
CA THR A 49 -21.77 -15.28 0.31
C THR A 49 -20.42 -15.67 0.88
N MET A 50 -20.24 -15.46 2.17
CA MET A 50 -19.08 -15.88 2.95
C MET A 50 -19.52 -16.91 3.97
N GLU A 51 -18.84 -18.04 4.03
CA GLU A 51 -19.09 -19.07 5.04
C GLU A 51 -17.86 -19.25 5.91
N GLY A 52 -18.05 -19.69 7.14
CA GLY A 52 -16.92 -20.11 7.95
C GLY A 52 -17.31 -21.12 9.01
N THR A 53 -16.36 -21.98 9.35
CA THR A 53 -16.46 -22.97 10.41
C THR A 53 -15.36 -22.69 11.43
N ARG A 54 -15.61 -23.04 12.69
CA ARG A 54 -14.62 -22.83 13.76
C ARG A 54 -13.73 -24.05 13.91
N ALA A 55 -12.42 -23.85 13.87
CA ALA A 55 -11.43 -24.88 14.19
C ALA A 55 -11.38 -25.16 15.69
N GLU A 56 -10.90 -26.34 16.09
CA GLU A 56 -10.78 -26.77 17.49
C GLU A 56 -9.98 -25.78 18.37
N LYS A 57 -9.05 -25.03 17.78
CA LYS A 57 -8.23 -24.00 18.46
C LYS A 57 -8.91 -22.62 18.53
N GLY A 58 -10.21 -22.53 18.25
CA GLY A 58 -11.02 -21.31 18.37
C GLY A 58 -10.92 -20.31 17.22
N LYS A 59 -10.08 -20.58 16.20
CA LYS A 59 -9.95 -19.75 14.98
C LYS A 59 -11.05 -20.06 13.96
N TRP A 60 -11.47 -19.06 13.20
CA TRP A 60 -12.39 -19.25 12.07
C TRP A 60 -11.63 -19.68 10.81
N ASN A 61 -12.05 -20.80 10.24
CA ASN A 61 -11.77 -21.23 8.87
C ASN A 61 -12.83 -20.58 7.98
N VAL A 62 -12.48 -19.45 7.39
CA VAL A 62 -13.38 -18.70 6.51
C VAL A 62 -13.17 -19.23 5.10
N GLN A 63 -14.23 -19.68 4.45
CA GLN A 63 -14.21 -19.89 3.01
C GLN A 63 -14.43 -18.52 2.37
N ALA A 64 -13.39 -18.00 1.71
CA ALA A 64 -13.52 -16.79 0.92
C ALA A 64 -14.68 -16.95 -0.08
N PRO A 65 -15.49 -15.90 -0.33
CA PRO A 65 -16.56 -15.98 -1.31
C PRO A 65 -16.01 -16.41 -2.66
N LEU A 66 -16.68 -17.38 -3.31
CA LEU A 66 -16.52 -17.58 -4.73
C LEU A 66 -16.84 -16.24 -5.42
N ASN A 67 -15.84 -15.59 -6.01
CA ASN A 67 -16.10 -14.46 -6.88
C ASN A 67 -17.07 -14.93 -7.97
N LYS A 68 -18.06 -14.09 -8.30
CA LYS A 68 -19.10 -14.35 -9.32
C LYS A 68 -18.57 -14.57 -10.76
N ARG A 69 -17.32 -14.98 -10.95
CA ARG A 69 -16.70 -15.31 -12.25
C ARG A 69 -16.47 -16.80 -12.47
N THR A 70 -17.00 -17.68 -11.64
CA THR A 70 -16.99 -19.11 -11.97
C THR A 70 -18.01 -19.35 -13.07
N GLY A 71 -17.51 -19.44 -14.30
CA GLY A 71 -18.10 -20.33 -15.30
C GLY A 71 -18.15 -21.78 -14.77
N PRO A 72 -18.53 -22.77 -15.58
CA PRO A 72 -18.40 -24.16 -15.18
C PRO A 72 -16.98 -24.44 -14.67
N ILE A 73 -16.87 -25.24 -13.60
CA ILE A 73 -15.59 -25.66 -13.05
C ILE A 73 -14.81 -26.35 -14.18
N GLU A 74 -13.65 -25.79 -14.49
CA GLU A 74 -12.78 -26.29 -15.55
C GLU A 74 -12.24 -27.67 -15.19
N SER A 75 -11.86 -28.43 -16.21
CA SER A 75 -11.27 -29.75 -16.01
C SER A 75 -9.95 -29.66 -15.24
N GLY A 76 -9.58 -30.74 -14.54
CA GLY A 76 -8.31 -30.80 -13.81
C GLY A 76 -7.08 -30.54 -14.70
N SER A 77 -7.14 -30.94 -15.98
CA SER A 77 -6.09 -30.65 -16.97
C SER A 77 -5.99 -29.17 -17.31
N GLU A 78 -7.11 -28.48 -17.54
CA GLU A 78 -7.13 -27.04 -17.82
C GLU A 78 -6.63 -26.23 -16.62
N LEU A 79 -7.06 -26.62 -15.41
CA LEU A 79 -6.57 -26.01 -14.17
C LEU A 79 -5.06 -26.21 -14.00
N GLN A 80 -4.55 -27.41 -14.30
CA GLN A 80 -3.12 -27.72 -14.25
C GLN A 80 -2.29 -26.87 -15.23
N GLU A 81 -2.80 -26.65 -16.45
CA GLU A 81 -2.16 -25.79 -17.45
C GLU A 81 -2.09 -24.34 -16.98
N LYS A 82 -3.17 -23.83 -16.40
CA LYS A 82 -3.22 -22.47 -15.85
C LYS A 82 -2.25 -22.28 -14.68
N LEU A 83 -2.14 -23.25 -13.78
CA LEU A 83 -1.16 -23.20 -12.69
C LEU A 83 0.28 -23.16 -13.23
N LYS A 84 0.58 -23.95 -14.26
CA LYS A 84 1.89 -23.91 -14.94
C LYS A 84 2.16 -22.57 -15.63
N ALA A 85 1.14 -21.95 -16.22
CA ALA A 85 1.27 -20.64 -16.85
C ALA A 85 1.59 -19.53 -15.83
N ILE A 86 0.94 -19.57 -14.65
CA ILE A 86 1.25 -18.65 -13.54
C ILE A 86 2.71 -18.83 -13.09
N GLU A 87 3.14 -20.08 -12.88
CA GLU A 87 4.52 -20.39 -12.50
C GLU A 87 5.53 -19.87 -13.54
N ALA A 88 5.27 -20.11 -14.83
CA ALA A 88 6.13 -19.63 -15.91
C ALA A 88 6.23 -18.10 -15.94
N SER A 89 5.10 -17.40 -15.77
CA SER A 89 5.04 -15.94 -15.70
C SER A 89 5.86 -15.39 -14.53
N VAL A 90 5.76 -16.01 -13.35
CA VAL A 90 6.57 -15.61 -12.19
C VAL A 90 8.06 -15.83 -12.46
N ARG A 91 8.46 -16.99 -13.00
CA ARG A 91 9.86 -17.29 -13.31
C ARG A 91 10.46 -16.30 -14.32
N ASP A 92 9.69 -15.95 -15.35
CA ASP A 92 10.06 -14.96 -16.35
C ASP A 92 10.24 -13.56 -15.73
N TYR A 93 9.35 -13.14 -14.83
CA TYR A 93 9.50 -11.90 -14.06
C TYR A 93 10.79 -11.89 -13.21
N ILE A 94 11.05 -12.96 -12.46
CA ILE A 94 12.26 -13.07 -11.62
C ILE A 94 13.53 -12.97 -12.47
N SER A 95 13.60 -13.70 -13.58
CA SER A 95 14.74 -13.68 -14.50
C SER A 95 14.94 -12.31 -15.16
N ARG A 96 13.87 -11.72 -15.70
CA ARG A 96 13.90 -10.39 -16.35
C ARG A 96 14.45 -9.30 -15.44
N HIS A 97 14.13 -9.37 -14.15
CA HIS A 97 14.57 -8.38 -13.15
C HIS A 97 15.78 -8.85 -12.33
N SER A 98 16.35 -10.01 -12.68
CA SER A 98 17.52 -10.60 -12.04
C SER A 98 17.36 -10.69 -10.51
N LEU A 99 16.23 -11.24 -10.07
CA LEU A 99 15.89 -11.43 -8.65
C LEU A 99 16.21 -12.87 -8.17
N ASP A 100 17.06 -13.61 -8.89
CA ASP A 100 17.27 -15.05 -8.69
C ASP A 100 17.77 -15.41 -7.28
N GLU A 101 18.61 -14.57 -6.68
CA GLU A 101 19.14 -14.78 -5.33
C GLU A 101 18.04 -14.57 -4.29
N GLU A 102 17.34 -13.43 -4.32
CA GLU A 102 16.24 -13.14 -3.41
C GLU A 102 15.08 -14.13 -3.57
N TRP A 103 14.82 -14.57 -4.82
CA TRP A 103 13.80 -15.57 -5.11
C TRP A 103 14.12 -16.92 -4.46
N ARG A 104 15.39 -17.32 -4.40
CA ARG A 104 15.79 -18.56 -3.71
C ARG A 104 15.43 -18.52 -2.24
N ASP A 105 15.67 -17.40 -1.58
CA ASP A 105 15.34 -17.22 -0.17
C ASP A 105 13.83 -17.20 0.05
N TRP A 106 13.07 -16.47 -0.78
CA TRP A 106 11.62 -16.40 -0.66
C TRP A 106 10.92 -17.71 -0.97
N SER A 107 11.37 -18.43 -2.00
CA SER A 107 10.81 -19.74 -2.35
C SER A 107 11.09 -20.78 -1.27
N SER A 108 12.27 -20.77 -0.65
CA SER A 108 12.58 -21.61 0.51
C SER A 108 11.65 -21.33 1.69
N ALA A 109 11.52 -20.05 2.06
CA ALA A 109 10.63 -19.63 3.15
C ALA A 109 9.14 -19.95 2.84
N LEU A 110 8.70 -19.76 1.60
CA LEU A 110 7.35 -20.11 1.17
C LEU A 110 7.09 -21.60 1.34
N ASN A 111 7.99 -22.45 0.85
CA ASN A 111 7.86 -23.89 0.96
C ASN A 111 7.81 -24.35 2.42
N GLU A 112 8.64 -23.79 3.30
CA GLU A 112 8.60 -24.06 4.73
C GLU A 112 7.24 -23.72 5.34
N VAL A 113 6.72 -22.52 5.01
CA VAL A 113 5.44 -22.06 5.54
C VAL A 113 4.27 -22.91 5.02
N MET A 114 4.22 -23.20 3.72
CA MET A 114 3.17 -24.04 3.13
C MET A 114 3.22 -25.47 3.71
N SER A 115 4.42 -26.03 3.90
CA SER A 115 4.61 -27.36 4.52
C SER A 115 4.15 -27.41 5.98
N SER A 116 4.12 -26.27 6.68
CA SER A 116 3.60 -26.19 8.06
C SER A 116 2.05 -26.22 8.14
N GLY A 117 1.37 -26.38 7.01
CA GLY A 117 -0.09 -26.47 6.93
C GLY A 117 -0.81 -25.12 6.99
N ARG A 118 -0.11 -24.01 6.73
CA ARG A 118 -0.75 -22.70 6.56
C ARG A 118 -1.39 -22.62 5.19
N SER A 119 -2.63 -22.12 5.14
CA SER A 119 -3.30 -21.84 3.88
C SER A 119 -2.81 -20.53 3.25
N THR A 120 -3.10 -20.36 1.97
CA THR A 120 -2.89 -19.09 1.25
C THR A 120 -3.64 -17.92 1.89
N ASP A 121 -4.84 -18.16 2.46
CA ASP A 121 -5.58 -17.16 3.22
C ASP A 121 -4.84 -16.72 4.51
N ASP A 122 -4.19 -17.65 5.21
CA ASP A 122 -3.37 -17.30 6.38
C ASP A 122 -2.13 -16.48 5.97
N LEU A 123 -1.58 -16.71 4.77
CA LEU A 123 -0.52 -15.89 4.19
C LEU A 123 -1.00 -14.47 3.83
N GLU A 124 -2.16 -14.35 3.18
CA GLU A 124 -2.73 -13.05 2.79
C GLU A 124 -3.09 -12.18 4.00
N TYR A 125 -3.60 -12.79 5.08
CA TYR A 125 -4.24 -12.04 6.17
C TYR A 125 -3.53 -12.12 7.52
N ARG A 126 -2.59 -13.06 7.75
CA ARG A 126 -2.10 -13.38 9.11
C ARG A 126 -0.60 -13.72 9.24
N SER A 127 0.19 -13.78 8.16
CA SER A 127 1.60 -14.19 8.22
C SER A 127 2.57 -13.01 8.40
N GLN A 128 3.53 -13.15 9.33
CA GLN A 128 4.64 -12.20 9.59
C GLN A 128 5.75 -12.20 8.54
N ILE A 129 5.68 -13.08 7.53
CA ILE A 129 6.55 -13.04 6.35
C ILE A 129 5.67 -12.85 5.10
N PRO A 130 5.36 -11.59 4.74
CA PRO A 130 5.23 -10.47 5.67
C PRO A 130 3.82 -9.90 5.72
N VAL A 131 3.50 -9.39 6.90
CA VAL A 131 2.32 -8.64 7.38
C VAL A 131 2.02 -7.35 6.56
N GLN A 132 2.46 -7.26 5.31
CA GLN A 132 2.30 -6.11 4.43
C GLN A 132 1.44 -6.36 3.18
N ALA A 133 1.02 -7.61 2.93
CA ALA A 133 0.03 -7.92 1.89
C ALA A 133 -1.42 -7.64 2.31
N ILE A 134 -1.65 -7.16 3.54
CA ILE A 134 -2.95 -7.02 4.24
C ILE A 134 -4.01 -6.18 3.49
N ALA A 135 -3.70 -5.58 2.34
CA ALA A 135 -4.72 -4.88 1.56
C ALA A 135 -4.60 -4.96 0.04
N GLY A 136 -3.68 -5.70 -0.59
CA GLY A 136 -3.47 -5.52 -2.05
C GLY A 136 -3.25 -4.05 -2.47
N HIS A 137 -2.93 -3.19 -1.49
CA HIS A 137 -2.93 -1.74 -1.54
C HIS A 137 -1.78 -1.30 -0.63
N GLY A 138 -0.57 -1.48 -1.15
CA GLY A 138 0.66 -1.22 -0.43
C GLY A 138 1.84 -1.65 -1.28
N TYR A 139 2.89 -0.83 -1.28
CA TYR A 139 4.07 -1.03 -2.13
C TYR A 139 4.76 -2.39 -1.88
N ASP A 140 4.70 -2.88 -0.64
CA ASP A 140 5.27 -4.18 -0.27
C ASP A 140 4.39 -5.36 -0.74
N ALA A 141 3.07 -5.19 -0.87
CA ALA A 141 2.18 -6.20 -1.45
C ALA A 141 2.51 -6.47 -2.93
N HIS A 142 2.84 -5.41 -3.68
CA HIS A 142 3.28 -5.52 -5.08
C HIS A 142 4.67 -6.16 -5.20
N PHE A 143 5.55 -5.90 -4.24
CA PHE A 143 6.89 -6.50 -4.22
C PHE A 143 6.85 -8.02 -3.99
N PHE A 144 5.96 -8.48 -3.12
CA PHE A 144 5.77 -9.91 -2.82
C PHE A 144 4.68 -10.60 -3.65
N ALA A 145 4.10 -9.91 -4.64
CA ALA A 145 3.10 -10.49 -5.53
C ALA A 145 3.57 -11.80 -6.22
N PRO A 146 4.84 -11.96 -6.66
CA PRO A 146 5.34 -13.24 -7.18
C PRO A 146 5.27 -14.38 -6.16
N VAL A 147 5.55 -14.10 -4.89
CA VAL A 147 5.51 -15.08 -3.80
C VAL A 147 4.07 -15.53 -3.56
N MET A 148 3.13 -14.59 -3.53
CA MET A 148 1.69 -14.90 -3.39
C MET A 148 1.16 -15.72 -4.57
N ALA A 149 1.53 -15.35 -5.80
CA ALA A 149 1.16 -16.12 -6.99
C ALA A 149 1.63 -17.58 -6.88
N MET A 150 2.87 -17.81 -6.43
CA MET A 150 3.41 -19.15 -6.24
C MET A 150 2.80 -19.91 -5.06
N ALA A 151 2.39 -19.23 -3.99
CA ALA A 151 1.64 -19.86 -2.89
C ALA A 151 0.34 -20.50 -3.41
N TYR A 152 -0.37 -19.79 -4.28
CA TYR A 152 -1.57 -20.31 -4.94
C TYR A 152 -1.26 -21.42 -5.94
N VAL A 153 -0.11 -21.38 -6.63
CA VAL A 153 0.34 -22.51 -7.47
C VAL A 153 0.52 -23.78 -6.64
N ILE A 154 1.17 -23.68 -5.48
CA ILE A 154 1.39 -24.81 -4.56
C ILE A 154 0.03 -25.35 -4.07
N GLU A 155 -0.81 -24.50 -3.49
CA GLU A 155 -2.11 -24.91 -2.93
C GLU A 155 -3.04 -25.49 -4.00
N GLY A 156 -3.05 -24.89 -5.21
CA GLY A 156 -3.83 -25.38 -6.34
C GLY A 156 -3.36 -26.74 -6.85
N THR A 157 -2.04 -26.96 -6.92
CA THR A 157 -1.46 -28.25 -7.35
C THR A 157 -1.78 -29.37 -6.35
N GLU A 158 -1.69 -29.06 -5.05
CA GLU A 158 -2.10 -30.01 -4.01
C GLU A 158 -3.60 -30.31 -4.05
N ALA A 159 -4.43 -29.30 -4.30
CA ALA A 159 -5.88 -29.48 -4.45
C ALA A 159 -6.21 -30.40 -5.64
N LEU A 160 -5.54 -30.25 -6.78
CA LEU A 160 -5.68 -31.16 -7.92
C LEU A 160 -5.29 -32.59 -7.57
N THR A 161 -4.22 -32.78 -6.77
CA THR A 161 -3.79 -34.10 -6.31
C THR A 161 -4.85 -34.78 -5.43
N ARG A 162 -5.63 -33.98 -4.67
CA ARG A 162 -6.76 -34.45 -3.85
C ARG A 162 -8.09 -34.50 -4.61
N ASN A 163 -8.10 -34.21 -5.91
CA ASN A 163 -9.29 -34.07 -6.74
C ASN A 163 -10.29 -33.00 -6.22
N ASP A 164 -9.78 -31.96 -5.55
CA ASP A 164 -10.55 -30.80 -5.10
C ASP A 164 -10.53 -29.71 -6.17
N LEU A 165 -11.40 -29.87 -7.18
CA LEU A 165 -11.47 -28.96 -8.33
C LEU A 165 -11.96 -27.55 -7.94
N GLU A 166 -12.77 -27.43 -6.88
CA GLU A 166 -13.24 -26.13 -6.39
C GLU A 166 -12.07 -25.33 -5.81
N GLN A 167 -11.27 -25.94 -4.93
CA GLN A 167 -10.10 -25.26 -4.38
C GLN A 167 -9.05 -24.98 -5.46
N ALA A 168 -8.80 -25.93 -6.36
CA ALA A 168 -7.88 -25.71 -7.48
C ALA A 168 -8.31 -24.53 -8.37
N SER A 169 -9.61 -24.43 -8.68
CA SER A 169 -10.15 -23.31 -9.46
C SER A 169 -9.98 -21.97 -8.74
N ARG A 170 -10.22 -21.91 -7.43
CA ARG A 170 -9.97 -20.70 -6.62
C ARG A 170 -8.51 -20.30 -6.63
N SER A 171 -7.61 -21.27 -6.44
CA SER A 171 -6.17 -21.04 -6.48
C SER A 171 -5.71 -20.50 -7.84
N VAL A 172 -6.27 -21.01 -8.94
CA VAL A 172 -6.00 -20.48 -10.28
C VAL A 172 -6.44 -19.02 -10.40
N GLU A 173 -7.67 -18.68 -9.99
CA GLU A 173 -8.18 -17.30 -10.07
C GLU A 173 -7.29 -16.33 -9.28
N ARG A 174 -6.93 -16.70 -8.05
CA ARG A 174 -6.12 -15.87 -7.16
C ARG A 174 -4.66 -15.79 -7.61
N GLY A 175 -4.07 -16.92 -8.05
CA GLY A 175 -2.72 -16.96 -8.59
C GLY A 175 -2.58 -16.08 -9.84
N MET A 176 -3.56 -16.14 -10.75
CA MET A 176 -3.61 -15.24 -11.91
C MET A 176 -3.71 -13.78 -11.50
N TYR A 177 -4.49 -13.44 -10.47
CA TYR A 177 -4.60 -12.05 -10.00
C TYR A 177 -3.23 -11.53 -9.55
N TRP A 178 -2.52 -12.29 -8.72
CA TRP A 178 -1.22 -11.90 -8.19
C TRP A 178 -0.08 -11.90 -9.22
N SER A 179 -0.21 -12.67 -10.31
CA SER A 179 0.78 -12.71 -11.38
C SER A 179 0.56 -11.67 -12.49
N ARG A 180 -0.45 -10.79 -12.38
CA ARG A 180 -0.68 -9.73 -13.38
C ARG A 180 0.37 -8.65 -13.32
N ASP A 181 0.68 -8.08 -14.47
CA ASP A 181 1.61 -6.94 -14.58
C ASP A 181 1.23 -5.76 -13.69
N GLU A 182 -0.07 -5.49 -13.47
CA GLU A 182 -0.50 -4.40 -12.58
C GLU A 182 -0.20 -4.66 -11.11
N MET A 183 -0.02 -5.93 -10.73
CA MET A 183 0.36 -6.33 -9.39
C MET A 183 1.88 -6.34 -9.20
N LEU A 184 2.66 -6.39 -10.27
CA LEU A 184 4.12 -6.49 -10.23
C LEU A 184 4.80 -5.12 -10.28
N ILE A 185 5.93 -4.99 -9.58
CA ILE A 185 6.76 -3.77 -9.65
C ILE A 185 7.63 -3.85 -10.91
N SER A 186 7.54 -2.85 -11.80
CA SER A 186 8.31 -2.82 -13.06
C SER A 186 9.83 -2.69 -12.89
N ASP A 187 10.31 -2.10 -11.79
CA ASP A 187 11.73 -2.05 -11.43
C ASP A 187 11.92 -2.33 -9.92
N PRO A 188 11.98 -3.62 -9.54
CA PRO A 188 12.05 -4.01 -8.13
C PRO A 188 13.41 -3.72 -7.47
N ARG A 189 14.49 -3.57 -8.27
CA ARG A 189 15.85 -3.24 -7.79
C ARG A 189 15.96 -1.77 -7.42
N ASN A 190 15.38 -0.87 -8.22
CA ASN A 190 15.34 0.57 -7.92
C ASN A 190 14.05 1.00 -7.19
N ARG A 191 13.32 0.06 -6.58
CA ARG A 191 12.02 0.31 -5.95
C ARG A 191 12.03 1.42 -4.90
N PHE A 192 13.17 1.64 -4.24
CA PHE A 192 13.31 2.71 -3.24
C PHE A 192 13.87 4.02 -3.79
N VAL A 193 14.34 4.09 -5.05
CA VAL A 193 14.96 5.30 -5.62
C VAL A 193 13.93 6.43 -5.76
N GLY A 194 12.71 6.12 -6.18
CA GLY A 194 11.61 7.10 -6.22
C GLY A 194 11.18 7.58 -4.84
N ARG A 195 11.18 6.69 -3.83
CA ARG A 195 10.84 7.02 -2.43
C ARG A 195 11.97 7.78 -1.72
N ALA A 196 13.23 7.49 -2.01
CA ALA A 196 14.39 8.24 -1.51
C ALA A 196 14.35 9.70 -1.98
N ARG A 197 13.88 9.94 -3.21
CA ARG A 197 13.65 11.29 -3.74
C ARG A 197 12.51 12.03 -3.02
N THR A 198 11.50 11.34 -2.50
CA THR A 198 10.33 11.96 -1.80
C THR A 198 10.42 11.95 -0.26
N GLY A 199 11.37 11.19 0.31
CA GLY A 199 11.68 11.17 1.74
C GLY A 199 12.44 12.40 2.23
N GLY A 200 12.83 12.40 3.52
CA GLY A 200 13.48 13.55 4.17
C GLY A 200 14.75 14.04 3.49
N GLY A 201 15.57 13.13 2.96
CA GLY A 201 16.80 13.45 2.22
C GLY A 201 16.52 14.10 0.86
N GLY A 202 15.61 13.53 0.06
CA GLY A 202 15.24 14.09 -1.25
C GLY A 202 14.47 15.42 -1.17
N LYS A 203 13.66 15.63 -0.12
CA LYS A 203 13.09 16.94 0.19
C LYS A 203 14.17 17.96 0.56
N ALA A 204 15.16 17.55 1.38
CA ALA A 204 16.25 18.44 1.77
C ALA A 204 17.12 18.89 0.58
N ALA A 205 17.34 18.01 -0.40
CA ALA A 205 18.05 18.34 -1.64
C ALA A 205 17.25 19.32 -2.52
N ARG A 206 15.94 19.08 -2.72
CA ARG A 206 15.07 19.98 -3.50
C ARG A 206 14.98 21.39 -2.94
N TYR A 207 15.01 21.53 -1.61
CA TYR A 207 14.94 22.85 -0.96
C TYR A 207 16.29 23.56 -0.90
N LYS A 208 17.39 22.97 -1.39
CA LYS A 208 18.72 23.55 -1.27
C LYS A 208 18.79 24.94 -1.92
N GLU A 209 18.37 25.03 -3.18
CA GLU A 209 18.36 26.30 -3.94
C GLU A 209 17.48 27.36 -3.27
N VAL A 210 16.30 26.95 -2.75
CA VAL A 210 15.40 27.89 -2.06
C VAL A 210 16.02 28.37 -0.75
N LYS A 211 16.71 27.50 0.00
CA LYS A 211 17.43 27.90 1.23
C LYS A 211 18.57 28.87 0.94
N GLU A 212 19.32 28.64 -0.13
CA GLU A 212 20.38 29.53 -0.58
C GLU A 212 19.80 30.90 -0.94
N LYS A 213 18.70 30.93 -1.70
CA LYS A 213 18.01 32.18 -2.04
C LYS A 213 17.44 32.91 -0.82
N VAL A 214 16.93 32.19 0.17
CA VAL A 214 16.49 32.78 1.45
C VAL A 214 17.68 33.41 2.18
N ALA A 215 18.82 32.73 2.26
CA ALA A 215 20.01 33.26 2.93
C ALA A 215 20.64 34.46 2.19
N GLU A 216 20.49 34.53 0.87
CA GLU A 216 20.83 35.69 0.04
C GLU A 216 19.89 36.87 0.35
N LEU A 217 18.57 36.66 0.25
CA LEU A 217 17.58 37.72 0.49
C LEU A 217 17.59 38.26 1.92
N LEU A 218 17.89 37.42 2.92
CA LEU A 218 18.06 37.84 4.31
C LEU A 218 19.22 38.84 4.49
N ARG A 219 20.24 38.79 3.62
CA ARG A 219 21.37 39.72 3.62
C ARG A 219 21.13 40.94 2.73
N GLU A 220 20.58 40.74 1.54
CA GLU A 220 20.41 41.80 0.55
C GLU A 220 19.33 42.83 0.91
N LEU A 221 18.20 42.37 1.48
CA LEU A 221 17.06 43.26 1.69
C LEU A 221 17.26 44.28 2.81
N ARG A 222 18.09 43.94 3.80
CA ARG A 222 18.45 44.80 4.93
C ARG A 222 19.89 44.56 5.36
N PRO A 223 20.87 45.14 4.65
CA PRO A 223 22.29 45.05 5.03
C PRO A 223 22.56 45.63 6.41
N GLU A 224 21.83 46.71 6.76
CA GLU A 224 21.90 47.42 8.05
C GLU A 224 21.28 46.64 9.23
N GLY A 225 20.70 45.46 8.95
CA GLY A 225 20.03 44.62 9.93
C GLY A 225 18.52 44.82 10.04
N TRP A 226 17.90 43.83 10.67
CA TRP A 226 16.46 43.67 10.86
C TRP A 226 16.06 44.02 12.29
N ASP A 227 14.82 44.47 12.47
CA ASP A 227 14.32 44.79 13.81
C ASP A 227 13.98 43.50 14.59
N THR A 228 13.50 42.47 13.88
CA THR A 228 13.30 41.13 14.45
C THR A 228 13.53 40.02 13.41
N SER A 229 13.87 38.82 13.86
CA SER A 229 13.94 37.64 12.98
C SER A 229 12.58 37.29 12.35
N THR A 230 11.47 37.67 13.00
CA THR A 230 10.13 37.40 12.44
C THR A 230 9.84 38.31 11.26
N GLN A 231 10.15 39.61 11.40
CA GLN A 231 10.09 40.57 10.31
C GLN A 231 10.97 40.14 9.12
N ALA A 232 12.20 39.68 9.40
CA ALA A 232 13.10 39.18 8.36
C ALA A 232 12.51 37.99 7.59
N VAL A 233 11.92 37.03 8.30
CA VAL A 233 11.27 35.85 7.70
C VAL A 233 10.06 36.23 6.87
N ASP A 234 9.19 37.10 7.37
CA ASP A 234 7.95 37.48 6.68
C ASP A 234 8.23 38.28 5.41
N VAL A 235 9.16 39.24 5.46
CA VAL A 235 9.55 40.04 4.28
C VAL A 235 10.20 39.17 3.20
N VAL A 236 11.08 38.23 3.58
CA VAL A 236 11.71 37.30 2.62
C VAL A 236 10.68 36.33 2.04
N ALA A 237 9.76 35.80 2.86
CA ALA A 237 8.70 34.92 2.40
C ALA A 237 7.74 35.63 1.43
N ASP A 238 7.37 36.88 1.71
CA ASP A 238 6.52 37.69 0.85
C ASP A 238 7.21 37.99 -0.49
N LYS A 239 8.50 38.33 -0.48
CA LYS A 239 9.26 38.56 -1.71
C LYS A 239 9.33 37.32 -2.58
N LEU A 240 9.67 36.16 -1.99
CA LEU A 240 9.71 34.88 -2.71
C LEU A 240 8.33 34.49 -3.26
N THR A 241 7.25 34.77 -2.51
CA THR A 241 5.89 34.46 -2.94
C THR A 241 5.43 35.36 -4.08
N ARG A 242 5.79 36.65 -4.07
CA ARG A 242 5.34 37.62 -5.08
C ARG A 242 6.19 37.60 -6.34
N GLU A 243 7.50 37.50 -6.21
CA GLU A 243 8.44 37.68 -7.33
C GLU A 243 9.00 36.35 -7.85
N HIS A 244 8.99 35.29 -7.04
CA HIS A 244 9.55 33.98 -7.39
C HIS A 244 8.61 32.78 -7.11
N PRO A 245 7.28 32.86 -7.35
CA PRO A 245 6.35 31.79 -6.98
C PRO A 245 6.66 30.46 -7.70
N ALA A 246 6.91 30.51 -9.02
CA ALA A 246 7.24 29.32 -9.80
C ALA A 246 8.52 28.64 -9.29
N PHE A 247 9.55 29.42 -8.94
CA PHE A 247 10.77 28.90 -8.36
C PHE A 247 10.49 28.14 -7.05
N VAL A 248 9.66 28.68 -6.16
CA VAL A 248 9.31 28.01 -4.89
C VAL A 248 8.51 26.73 -5.13
N GLU A 249 7.52 26.76 -6.01
CA GLU A 249 6.59 25.66 -6.25
C GLU A 249 7.23 24.50 -7.03
N GLU A 250 8.07 24.78 -8.03
CA GLU A 250 8.83 23.78 -8.79
C GLU A 250 9.78 22.96 -7.90
N ARG A 251 10.28 23.56 -6.80
CA ARG A 251 11.10 22.86 -5.80
C ARG A 251 10.27 22.16 -4.72
N GLY A 252 8.94 22.14 -4.85
CA GLY A 252 8.02 21.36 -4.02
C GLY A 252 7.69 22.00 -2.67
N LEU A 253 7.73 23.33 -2.59
CA LEU A 253 7.25 24.11 -1.46
C LEU A 253 5.94 24.81 -1.80
N GLN A 254 5.13 25.09 -0.78
CA GLN A 254 3.91 25.88 -0.94
C GLN A 254 4.18 27.30 -0.50
N THR A 255 3.93 28.26 -1.38
CA THR A 255 4.04 29.70 -1.13
C THR A 255 3.27 30.12 0.13
N GLY A 256 2.03 29.64 0.31
CA GLY A 256 1.21 29.91 1.50
C GLY A 256 1.77 29.39 2.84
N ASN A 257 2.77 28.50 2.84
CA ASN A 257 3.41 27.96 4.04
C ASN A 257 4.87 28.41 4.18
N LEU A 258 5.34 29.35 3.34
CA LEU A 258 6.76 29.66 3.21
C LEU A 258 7.34 30.34 4.45
N SER A 259 6.64 31.33 5.05
CA SER A 259 7.09 31.99 6.30
C SER A 259 7.29 30.97 7.44
N ARG A 260 6.30 30.08 7.66
CA ARG A 260 6.41 29.00 8.66
C ARG A 260 7.59 28.06 8.36
N THR A 261 7.82 27.75 7.10
CA THR A 261 8.88 26.84 6.65
C THR A 261 10.27 27.46 6.87
N ILE A 262 10.46 28.72 6.47
CA ILE A 262 11.71 29.47 6.67
C ILE A 262 12.01 29.61 8.17
N LYS A 263 11.02 29.97 8.99
CA LYS A 263 11.17 30.03 10.45
C LYS A 263 11.66 28.70 11.04
N GLY A 264 11.16 27.59 10.51
CA GLY A 264 11.60 26.24 10.89
C GLY A 264 13.07 25.97 10.51
N TRP A 265 13.52 26.42 9.34
CA TRP A 265 14.91 26.29 8.92
C TRP A 265 15.86 27.14 9.76
N LEU A 266 15.49 28.39 10.01
CA LEU A 266 16.24 29.34 10.82
C LEU A 266 16.46 28.81 12.25
N LYS A 267 15.40 28.26 12.87
CA LYS A 267 15.47 27.65 14.21
C LYS A 267 16.37 26.42 14.25
N LYS A 268 16.41 25.63 13.17
CA LYS A 268 17.15 24.36 13.12
C LYS A 268 18.62 24.54 12.78
N ALA A 269 18.97 25.55 11.98
CA ALA A 269 20.34 25.80 11.52
C ALA A 269 20.57 27.30 11.33
N PRO A 270 20.63 28.09 12.42
CA PRO A 270 20.72 29.56 12.34
C PRO A 270 21.94 30.04 11.56
N ASP A 271 23.09 29.36 11.69
CA ASP A 271 24.34 29.71 11.02
C ASP A 271 24.24 29.66 9.48
N LYS A 272 23.30 28.88 8.93
CA LYS A 272 23.07 28.78 7.48
C LYS A 272 22.21 29.92 6.94
N PHE A 273 21.61 30.71 7.82
CA PHE A 273 20.75 31.84 7.49
C PHE A 273 21.19 33.09 8.27
N PRO A 274 22.42 33.56 8.03
CA PRO A 274 22.95 34.72 8.74
C PRO A 274 22.11 35.95 8.40
N HIS A 275 21.60 36.61 9.45
CA HIS A 275 20.87 37.87 9.36
C HIS A 275 21.18 38.68 10.62
N LEU A 276 21.48 39.96 10.44
CA LEU A 276 21.83 40.86 11.54
C LEU A 276 20.53 41.35 12.20
N ILE A 277 20.40 41.23 13.53
CA ILE A 277 19.32 41.87 14.29
C ILE A 277 19.88 43.12 14.96
N LYS A 278 19.21 44.25 14.80
CA LYS A 278 19.63 45.51 15.42
C LYS A 278 19.61 45.40 16.95
N PRO A 279 20.56 46.02 17.65
CA PRO A 279 20.48 46.16 19.10
C PRO A 279 19.16 46.83 19.48
N LYS A 280 18.51 46.36 20.54
CA LYS A 280 17.38 47.09 21.11
C LYS A 280 17.94 48.34 21.79
N GLU A 281 17.47 49.51 21.36
CA GLU A 281 17.60 50.75 22.12
C GLU A 281 16.81 50.68 23.44
#